data_AF-B3T2M3-F1
#
_entry.id   AF-B3T2M3-F1
#
_cell.length_a   1.000
_cell.length_b   1.000
_cell.length_c   1.000
_cell.angle_alpha   90.00
_cell.angle_beta   90.00
_cell.angle_gamma   90.00
#
_symmetry.space_group_name_H-M   'P 1'
#
loop_
_entity.id
_entity.type
_entity.pdbx_description
1 polymer ?
#
loop_
_entity_poly.entity_id
_entity_poly.type
_entity_poly.pdbx_seq_one_letter_code
_entity_poly.pdbx_strand_id
1 'polypeptide(L)'
;MIGGAIFVLVGPGISAAGPALIIAFLLNGIITLFTALTYAELGSALPATGGGYKWVREGLPRPNSYLSGWMAWFAHTIAGSLYAVAFGTFFGHLLKSAEIIDDTFGIPLEKLFAVIAIIIFTIVNIRGSSHTGKVGSAITFTQLGIIAALVIAALVAMTFTNPNWPTNFRDFFPNGTSGLILAMGITFIAFEGYEIIAQAGDEIKNRKRYS
;
A
#
# COMPACT_ATOMS: atom_id res chain seq x y z
N MET A 1 3.68 3.84 -6.70
CA MET A 1 4.75 3.71 -5.68
C MET A 1 4.76 2.26 -5.21
N ILE A 2 5.90 1.70 -4.79
CA ILE A 2 5.90 0.37 -4.13
C ILE A 2 5.70 0.63 -2.64
N GLY A 3 4.47 0.43 -2.15
CA GLY A 3 4.15 0.62 -0.73
C GLY A 3 4.57 -0.58 0.13
N GLY A 4 4.59 -0.42 1.46
CA GLY A 4 4.78 -1.55 2.38
C GLY A 4 3.65 -2.58 2.31
N ALA A 5 2.47 -2.16 1.84
CA ALA A 5 1.23 -2.93 1.76
C ALA A 5 1.39 -4.29 1.05
N ILE A 6 2.23 -4.39 0.00
CA ILE A 6 2.48 -5.66 -0.69
C ILE A 6 3.09 -6.74 0.24
N PHE A 7 3.92 -6.34 1.20
CA PHE A 7 4.56 -7.29 2.12
C PHE A 7 3.61 -7.74 3.23
N VAL A 8 2.60 -6.91 3.54
CA VAL A 8 1.61 -7.19 4.60
C VAL A 8 0.44 -8.00 4.06
N LEU A 9 -0.06 -7.64 2.88
CA LEU A 9 -1.38 -8.07 2.41
C LEU A 9 -1.34 -9.29 1.49
N VAL A 10 -0.18 -9.67 0.96
CA VAL A 10 -0.05 -10.88 0.12
C VAL A 10 -0.38 -12.14 0.93
N GLY A 11 0.06 -12.26 2.19
CA GLY A 11 -0.26 -13.42 3.04
C GLY A 11 -1.77 -13.61 3.24
N PRO A 12 -2.49 -12.60 3.77
CA PRO A 12 -3.95 -12.63 3.86
C PRO A 12 -4.64 -12.83 2.49
N GLY A 13 -4.11 -12.23 1.41
CA GLY A 13 -4.57 -12.43 0.05
C GLY A 13 -4.49 -13.88 -0.43
N ILE A 14 -3.37 -14.56 -0.17
CA ILE A 14 -3.19 -15.98 -0.49
C ILE A 14 -4.13 -16.83 0.35
N SER A 15 -4.32 -16.51 1.63
CA SER A 15 -5.28 -17.20 2.48
C SER A 15 -6.72 -17.08 1.95
N ALA A 16 -7.08 -15.91 1.42
CA ALA A 16 -8.41 -15.62 0.91
C ALA A 16 -8.69 -16.21 -0.48
N ALA A 17 -7.78 -16.10 -1.44
CA ALA A 17 -8.01 -16.50 -2.83
C ALA A 17 -7.12 -17.66 -3.32
N GLY A 18 -6.14 -18.09 -2.52
CA GLY A 18 -5.14 -19.06 -2.97
C GLY A 18 -4.38 -18.55 -4.19
N PRO A 19 -4.12 -19.42 -5.19
CA PRO A 19 -3.44 -19.04 -6.43
C PRO A 19 -4.18 -17.96 -7.25
N ALA A 20 -5.50 -17.86 -7.12
CA ALA A 20 -6.30 -16.83 -7.77
C ALA A 20 -5.97 -15.40 -7.30
N LEU A 21 -5.13 -15.23 -6.28
CA LEU A 21 -4.57 -13.91 -5.92
C LEU A 21 -3.91 -13.21 -7.12
N ILE A 22 -3.29 -13.96 -8.04
CA ILE A 22 -2.70 -13.39 -9.27
C ILE A 22 -3.78 -12.66 -10.09
N ILE A 23 -4.98 -13.25 -10.20
CA ILE A 23 -6.11 -12.63 -10.87
C ILE A 23 -6.61 -11.41 -10.10
N ALA A 24 -6.64 -11.46 -8.76
CA ALA A 24 -7.04 -10.31 -7.95
C ALA A 24 -6.11 -9.10 -8.20
N PHE A 25 -4.79 -9.31 -8.23
CA PHE A 25 -3.82 -8.25 -8.56
C PHE A 25 -4.01 -7.74 -10.00
N LEU A 26 -4.25 -8.63 -10.97
CA LEU A 26 -4.50 -8.22 -12.36
C LEU A 26 -5.74 -7.33 -12.47
N LEU A 27 -6.86 -7.74 -11.86
CA LEU A 27 -8.12 -6.99 -11.88
C LEU A 27 -7.99 -5.66 -11.14
N ASN A 28 -7.36 -5.64 -9.97
CA ASN A 28 -7.07 -4.41 -9.24
C ASN A 28 -6.18 -3.46 -10.06
N GLY A 29 -5.20 -3.99 -10.78
CA GLY A 29 -4.35 -3.22 -11.70
C GLY A 29 -5.14 -2.58 -12.83
N ILE A 30 -6.09 -3.30 -13.44
CA ILE A 30 -6.97 -2.77 -14.49
C ILE A 30 -7.84 -1.63 -13.94
N ILE A 31 -8.47 -1.82 -12.78
CA ILE A 31 -9.29 -0.79 -12.12
C ILE A 31 -8.45 0.45 -11.83
N THR A 32 -7.26 0.24 -11.26
CA THR A 32 -6.33 1.31 -10.91
C THR A 32 -5.84 2.07 -12.14
N LEU A 33 -5.61 1.38 -13.26
CA LEU A 33 -5.17 2.01 -14.50
C LEU A 33 -6.20 3.05 -15.01
N PHE A 34 -7.49 2.70 -15.02
CA PHE A 34 -8.53 3.65 -15.42
C PHE A 34 -8.54 4.89 -14.53
N THR A 35 -8.47 4.69 -13.21
CA THR A 35 -8.43 5.81 -12.26
C THR A 35 -7.17 6.65 -12.42
N ALA A 36 -6.01 6.02 -12.60
CA ALA A 36 -4.74 6.71 -12.81
C ALA A 36 -4.73 7.56 -14.09
N LEU A 37 -5.35 7.06 -15.17
CA LEU A 37 -5.50 7.82 -16.41
C LEU A 37 -6.39 9.05 -16.21
N THR A 38 -7.52 8.92 -15.51
CA THR A 38 -8.37 10.08 -15.16
C THR A 38 -7.62 11.09 -14.29
N TYR A 39 -6.81 10.62 -13.33
CA TYR A 39 -5.97 11.49 -12.51
C TYR A 39 -4.88 12.19 -13.34
N ALA A 40 -4.32 11.53 -14.35
CA ALA A 40 -3.34 12.13 -15.26
C ALA A 40 -3.98 13.22 -16.13
N GLU A 41 -5.16 12.95 -16.72
CA GLU A 41 -5.90 13.94 -17.51
C GLU A 41 -6.31 15.15 -16.68
N LEU A 42 -6.97 14.95 -15.54
CA LEU A 42 -7.40 16.03 -14.65
C LEU A 42 -6.22 16.79 -14.03
N GLY A 43 -5.14 16.09 -13.68
CA GLY A 43 -3.91 16.70 -13.19
C GLY A 43 -3.24 17.62 -14.22
N SER A 44 -3.34 17.29 -15.50
CA SER A 44 -2.86 18.15 -16.59
C SER A 44 -3.81 19.30 -16.93
N ALA A 45 -5.12 19.07 -16.91
CA ALA A 45 -6.14 20.06 -17.26
C ALA A 45 -6.38 21.10 -16.16
N LEU A 46 -6.29 20.68 -14.89
CA LEU A 46 -6.56 21.51 -13.71
C LEU A 46 -5.37 21.45 -12.73
N PRO A 47 -4.22 22.07 -13.09
CA PRO A 47 -2.99 22.03 -12.31
C PRO A 47 -3.10 22.98 -11.11
N ALA A 48 -3.72 22.51 -10.03
CA ALA A 48 -3.83 23.25 -8.79
C ALA A 48 -3.79 22.35 -7.54
N THR A 49 -3.22 22.87 -6.46
CA THR A 49 -3.21 22.21 -5.14
C THR A 49 -4.62 21.84 -4.67
N GLY A 50 -4.79 20.61 -4.16
CA GLY A 50 -6.07 20.10 -3.63
C GLY A 50 -6.57 18.82 -4.30
N GLY A 51 -5.96 18.40 -5.42
CA GLY A 51 -6.18 17.11 -6.07
C GLY A 51 -7.65 16.75 -6.32
N GLY A 52 -8.00 15.48 -6.06
CA GLY A 52 -9.32 14.91 -6.36
C GLY A 52 -10.50 15.70 -5.78
N TYR A 53 -10.39 16.22 -4.55
CA TYR A 53 -11.46 17.04 -3.95
C TYR A 53 -11.74 18.31 -4.77
N LYS A 54 -10.69 18.97 -5.24
CA LYS A 54 -10.83 20.20 -6.03
C LYS A 54 -11.48 19.91 -7.38
N TRP A 55 -11.07 18.86 -8.06
CA TRP A 55 -11.67 18.45 -9.34
C TRP A 55 -13.14 18.10 -9.20
N VAL A 56 -13.53 17.38 -8.15
CA VAL A 56 -14.94 17.08 -7.87
C VAL A 56 -15.74 18.35 -7.56
N ARG A 57 -15.15 19.31 -6.84
CA ARG A 57 -15.81 20.59 -6.53
C ARG A 57 -16.03 21.47 -7.77
N GLU A 58 -15.15 21.39 -8.76
CA GLU A 58 -15.26 22.14 -10.01
C GLU A 58 -16.19 21.45 -11.03
N GLY A 59 -16.17 20.12 -11.08
CA GLY A 59 -16.91 19.34 -12.08
C GLY A 59 -18.29 18.84 -11.66
N LEU A 60 -18.60 18.76 -10.36
CA LEU A 60 -19.84 18.15 -9.85
C LEU A 60 -20.60 19.02 -8.83
N PRO A 61 -21.92 18.80 -8.65
CA PRO A 61 -22.70 19.49 -7.62
C PRO A 61 -22.16 19.28 -6.20
N ARG A 62 -22.41 20.27 -5.32
CA ARG A 62 -21.90 20.34 -3.95
C ARG A 62 -21.97 19.07 -3.07
N PRO A 63 -23.02 18.21 -3.09
CA PRO A 63 -23.00 17.01 -2.24
C PRO A 63 -21.83 16.07 -2.58
N ASN A 64 -21.42 16.01 -3.86
CA ASN A 64 -20.37 15.11 -4.31
C ASN A 64 -19.00 15.55 -3.82
N SER A 65 -18.71 16.86 -3.78
CA SER A 65 -17.43 17.38 -3.26
C SER A 65 -17.30 17.14 -1.77
N TYR A 66 -18.38 17.35 -1.00
CA TYR A 66 -18.38 17.06 0.43
C TYR A 66 -18.12 15.57 0.71
N LEU A 67 -18.83 14.68 0.00
CA LEU A 67 -18.64 13.25 0.13
C LEU A 67 -17.23 12.81 -0.25
N SER A 68 -16.68 13.33 -1.35
CA SER A 68 -15.31 13.04 -1.80
C SER A 68 -14.27 13.40 -0.73
N GLY A 69 -14.41 14.56 -0.08
CA GLY A 69 -13.51 14.97 1.01
C GLY A 69 -13.53 13.99 2.19
N TRP A 70 -14.73 13.57 2.63
CA TRP A 70 -14.86 12.58 3.70
C TRP A 70 -14.29 11.21 3.32
N MET A 71 -14.56 10.74 2.10
CA MET A 71 -14.03 9.46 1.62
C MET A 71 -12.50 9.47 1.61
N ALA A 72 -11.88 10.56 1.14
CA ALA A 72 -10.41 10.70 1.16
C ALA A 72 -9.86 10.69 2.60
N TRP A 73 -10.51 11.41 3.53
CA TRP A 73 -10.08 11.45 4.93
C TRP A 73 -10.15 10.06 5.59
N PHE A 74 -11.25 9.32 5.39
CA PHE A 74 -11.38 7.96 5.91
C PHE A 74 -10.35 7.02 5.28
N ALA A 75 -10.16 7.07 3.95
CA ALA A 75 -9.19 6.24 3.25
C ALA A 75 -7.77 6.44 3.81
N HIS A 76 -7.31 7.70 3.95
CA HIS A 76 -5.99 8.00 4.50
C HIS A 76 -5.85 7.62 5.98
N THR A 77 -6.93 7.76 6.78
CA THR A 77 -6.93 7.32 8.18
C THR A 77 -6.81 5.81 8.30
N ILE A 78 -7.57 5.05 7.50
CA ILE A 78 -7.51 3.59 7.44
C ILE A 78 -6.12 3.14 6.98
N ALA A 79 -5.59 3.71 5.89
CA ALA A 79 -4.26 3.40 5.39
C ALA A 79 -3.17 3.68 6.45
N GLY A 80 -3.21 4.84 7.11
CA GLY A 80 -2.28 5.19 8.19
C GLY A 80 -2.32 4.18 9.35
N SER A 81 -3.52 3.77 9.76
CA SER A 81 -3.70 2.75 10.81
C SER A 81 -3.15 1.38 10.38
N LEU A 82 -3.38 0.97 9.13
CA LEU A 82 -2.88 -0.28 8.58
C LEU A 82 -1.35 -0.33 8.61
N TYR A 83 -0.68 0.74 8.17
CA TYR A 83 0.79 0.80 8.19
C TYR A 83 1.35 0.77 9.61
N ALA A 84 0.72 1.46 10.56
CA ALA A 84 1.14 1.42 11.95
C ALA A 84 1.00 0.02 12.58
N VAL A 85 -0.14 -0.64 12.37
CA VAL A 85 -0.36 -2.00 12.84
C VAL A 85 0.62 -2.97 12.19
N ALA A 86 0.83 -2.87 10.87
CA ALA A 86 1.80 -3.69 10.16
C ALA A 86 3.20 -3.52 10.77
N PHE A 87 3.67 -2.28 10.96
CA PHE A 87 4.95 -2.02 11.60
C PHE A 87 5.03 -2.68 12.98
N GLY A 88 4.01 -2.49 13.83
CA GLY A 88 3.96 -3.06 15.16
C GLY A 88 4.05 -4.59 15.17
N THR A 89 3.29 -5.25 14.29
CA THR A 89 3.30 -6.71 14.14
C THR A 89 4.64 -7.23 13.62
N PHE A 90 5.20 -6.66 12.54
CA PHE A 90 6.48 -7.12 12.00
C PHE A 90 7.65 -6.85 12.94
N PHE A 91 7.67 -5.68 13.59
CA PHE A 91 8.71 -5.35 14.56
C PHE A 91 8.62 -6.23 15.81
N GLY A 92 7.41 -6.48 16.31
CA GLY A 92 7.19 -7.44 17.40
C GLY A 92 7.65 -8.84 17.02
N HIS A 93 7.30 -9.34 15.83
CA HIS A 93 7.74 -10.63 15.35
C HIS A 93 9.27 -10.72 15.21
N LEU A 94 9.91 -9.66 14.71
CA LEU A 94 11.37 -9.58 14.60
C LEU A 94 12.03 -9.70 15.98
N LEU A 95 11.57 -8.93 16.97
CA LEU A 95 12.14 -8.97 18.32
C LEU A 95 11.92 -10.32 19.00
N LYS A 96 10.77 -10.97 18.77
CA LYS A 96 10.50 -12.34 19.23
C LYS A 96 11.45 -13.35 18.59
N SER A 97 11.61 -13.27 17.27
CA SER A 97 12.52 -14.16 16.52
C SER A 97 13.99 -13.98 16.88
N ALA A 98 14.36 -12.80 17.38
CA ALA A 98 15.70 -12.49 17.89
C ALA A 98 15.86 -12.81 19.39
N GLU A 99 14.85 -13.41 20.03
CA GLU A 99 14.82 -13.76 21.46
C GLU A 99 15.04 -12.54 22.40
N ILE A 100 14.72 -11.33 21.94
CA ILE A 100 14.86 -10.08 22.71
C ILE A 100 13.63 -9.87 23.60
N ILE A 101 12.44 -10.22 23.10
CA ILE A 101 11.18 -10.14 23.84
C ILE A 101 10.49 -11.49 23.81
N ASP A 102 9.69 -11.76 24.83
CA ASP A 102 8.84 -12.94 24.93
C ASP A 102 7.42 -12.51 25.36
N ASP A 103 6.46 -13.42 25.28
CA ASP A 103 5.06 -13.20 25.64
C ASP A 103 4.82 -13.06 27.16
N THR A 104 5.89 -13.10 27.95
CA THR A 104 5.93 -12.99 29.42
C THR A 104 5.20 -11.78 29.99
N PHE A 105 5.14 -10.66 29.25
CA PHE A 105 4.54 -9.44 29.77
C PHE A 105 3.01 -9.43 29.72
N GLY A 106 2.35 -10.35 29.01
CA GLY A 106 0.89 -10.40 28.90
C GLY A 106 0.25 -9.16 28.24
N ILE A 107 1.06 -8.23 27.71
CA ILE A 107 0.64 -7.01 27.03
C ILE A 107 0.85 -7.23 25.52
N PRO A 108 -0.08 -6.82 24.64
CA PRO A 108 0.10 -6.91 23.20
C PRO A 108 1.15 -5.89 22.72
N LEU A 109 2.44 -6.25 22.81
CA LEU A 109 3.58 -5.40 22.46
C LEU A 109 3.50 -4.86 21.03
N GLU A 110 2.95 -5.64 20.10
CA GLU A 110 2.72 -5.22 18.71
C GLU A 110 1.84 -3.97 18.63
N LYS A 111 0.76 -3.91 19.43
CA LYS A 111 -0.13 -2.74 19.49
C LYS A 111 0.58 -1.54 20.11
N LEU A 112 1.42 -1.78 21.13
CA LEU A 112 2.21 -0.73 21.75
C LEU A 112 3.19 -0.12 20.73
N PHE A 113 3.89 -0.94 19.96
CA PHE A 113 4.79 -0.47 18.89
C PHE A 113 4.04 0.29 17.79
N ALA A 114 2.83 -0.15 17.41
CA ALA A 114 1.98 0.58 16.47
C ALA A 114 1.62 1.98 17.00
N VAL A 115 1.22 2.10 18.27
CA VAL A 115 0.91 3.39 18.91
C VAL A 115 2.16 4.29 18.96
N ILE A 116 3.31 3.74 19.34
CA ILE A 116 4.57 4.48 19.36
C ILE A 116 4.93 5.00 17.97
N ALA A 117 4.78 4.16 16.93
CA ALA A 117 5.02 4.56 15.55
C ALA A 117 4.10 5.73 15.12
N ILE A 118 2.80 5.67 15.42
CA ILE A 118 1.85 6.76 15.13
C ILE A 118 2.30 8.07 15.79
N ILE A 119 2.70 8.02 17.07
CA ILE A 119 3.16 9.21 17.79
C ILE A 119 4.41 9.80 17.14
N ILE A 120 5.40 8.96 16.83
CA ILE A 120 6.65 9.38 16.18
C ILE A 120 6.36 10.03 14.82
N PHE A 121 5.60 9.35 13.95
CA PHE A 121 5.28 9.87 12.63
C PHE A 121 4.42 11.14 12.71
N THR A 122 3.54 11.26 13.70
CA THR A 122 2.77 12.50 13.94
C THR A 122 3.71 13.67 14.28
N ILE A 123 4.68 13.47 15.18
CA ILE A 123 5.67 14.50 15.54
C ILE A 123 6.52 14.90 14.33
N VAL A 124 6.95 13.91 13.52
CA VAL A 124 7.71 14.16 12.29
C VAL A 124 6.89 14.98 11.30
N ASN A 125 5.61 14.65 11.12
CA ASN A 125 4.70 15.40 10.23
C ASN A 125 4.51 16.85 10.69
N ILE A 126 4.36 17.11 11.99
CA ILE A 126 4.19 18.47 12.55
C ILE A 126 5.46 19.32 12.34
N ARG A 127 6.65 18.72 12.43
CA ARG A 127 7.92 19.45 12.29
C ARG A 127 8.30 19.81 10.85
N GLY A 128 7.56 19.31 9.86
CA GLY A 128 7.81 19.56 8.44
C GLY A 128 8.96 18.70 7.90
N SER A 129 8.68 17.91 6.87
CA SER A 129 9.64 16.98 6.28
C SER A 129 10.45 17.64 5.15
N SER A 130 11.44 18.46 5.47
CA SER A 130 12.27 19.16 4.46
C SER A 130 13.31 18.27 3.76
N HIS A 131 13.53 17.04 4.22
CA HIS A 131 14.60 16.14 3.74
C HIS A 131 14.12 14.79 3.14
N THR A 132 12.83 14.66 2.81
CA THR A 132 12.19 13.37 2.45
C THR A 132 12.62 12.77 1.11
N GLY A 133 13.08 13.57 0.15
CA GLY A 133 13.37 13.07 -1.21
C GLY A 133 14.47 11.99 -1.25
N LYS A 134 15.61 12.20 -0.58
CA LYS A 134 16.73 11.22 -0.57
C LYS A 134 16.37 9.95 0.22
N VAL A 135 15.64 10.12 1.33
CA VAL A 135 15.18 9.02 2.18
C VAL A 135 14.19 8.13 1.41
N GLY A 136 13.25 8.73 0.68
CA GLY A 136 12.27 8.00 -0.13
C GLY A 136 12.93 7.15 -1.23
N SER A 137 13.92 7.68 -1.93
CA SER A 137 14.67 6.91 -2.92
C SER A 137 15.40 5.72 -2.30
N ALA A 138 16.09 5.92 -1.16
CA ALA A 138 16.77 4.84 -0.46
C ALA A 138 15.80 3.71 -0.05
N ILE A 139 14.65 4.07 0.53
CA ILE A 139 13.60 3.10 0.90
C ILE A 139 13.12 2.31 -0.33
N THR A 140 12.90 2.99 -1.46
CA THR A 140 12.45 2.34 -2.70
C THR A 140 13.46 1.31 -3.20
N PHE A 141 14.75 1.64 -3.21
CA PHE A 141 15.79 0.69 -3.61
C PHE A 141 15.91 -0.49 -2.64
N THR A 142 15.76 -0.26 -1.33
CA THR A 142 15.71 -1.34 -0.33
C THR A 142 14.53 -2.28 -0.60
N GLN A 143 13.33 -1.75 -0.86
CA GLN A 143 12.16 -2.58 -1.17
C GLN A 143 12.37 -3.42 -2.44
N LEU A 144 12.96 -2.84 -3.49
CA LEU A 144 13.30 -3.59 -4.70
C LEU A 144 14.31 -4.71 -4.41
N GLY A 145 15.30 -4.46 -3.55
CA GLY A 145 16.24 -5.48 -3.09
C GLY A 145 15.55 -6.62 -2.35
N ILE A 146 14.60 -6.32 -1.47
CA ILE A 146 13.82 -7.34 -0.74
C ILE A 146 12.97 -8.16 -1.72
N ILE A 147 12.30 -7.52 -2.67
CA ILE A 147 11.52 -8.23 -3.70
C ILE A 147 12.42 -9.17 -4.51
N ALA A 148 13.59 -8.69 -4.94
CA ALA A 148 14.55 -9.52 -5.67
C ALA A 148 15.01 -10.72 -4.84
N ALA A 149 15.31 -10.52 -3.55
CA ALA A 149 15.68 -11.60 -2.64
C ALA A 149 14.56 -12.63 -2.47
N LEU A 150 13.30 -12.19 -2.35
CA LEU A 150 12.14 -13.08 -2.27
C LEU A 150 11.94 -13.88 -3.57
N VAL A 151 12.11 -13.26 -4.73
CA VAL A 151 12.04 -13.95 -6.03
C VAL A 151 13.14 -15.01 -6.15
N ILE A 152 14.38 -14.67 -5.78
CA ILE A 152 15.50 -15.63 -5.80
C ILE A 152 15.23 -16.78 -4.83
N ALA A 153 14.78 -16.49 -3.61
CA ALA A 153 14.44 -17.51 -2.63
C ALA A 153 13.31 -18.44 -3.12
N ALA A 154 12.30 -17.89 -3.79
CA ALA A 154 11.23 -18.67 -4.40
C ALA A 154 11.75 -19.59 -5.51
N LEU A 155 12.61 -19.09 -6.40
CA LEU A 155 13.21 -19.90 -7.48
C LEU A 155 14.08 -21.03 -6.92
N VAL A 156 14.91 -20.74 -5.90
CA VAL A 156 15.71 -21.74 -5.19
C VAL A 156 14.81 -22.77 -4.51
N ALA A 157 13.71 -22.34 -3.90
CA ALA A 157 12.78 -23.27 -3.27
C ALA A 157 12.11 -24.19 -4.31
N MET A 158 11.68 -23.64 -5.45
CA MET A 158 11.08 -24.41 -6.54
C MET A 158 12.01 -25.47 -7.13
N THR A 159 13.33 -25.23 -7.13
CA THR A 159 14.32 -26.17 -7.67
C THR A 159 14.83 -27.17 -6.65
N PHE A 160 15.02 -26.77 -5.39
CA PHE A 160 15.74 -27.61 -4.41
C PHE A 160 14.90 -28.09 -3.23
N THR A 161 13.85 -27.38 -2.81
CA THR A 161 13.12 -27.70 -1.56
C THR A 161 11.65 -28.06 -1.77
N ASN A 162 11.04 -27.62 -2.86
CA ASN A 162 9.65 -27.91 -3.23
C ASN A 162 9.54 -28.18 -4.74
N PRO A 163 10.05 -29.34 -5.23
CA PRO A 163 9.97 -29.69 -6.65
C PRO A 163 8.52 -29.93 -7.12
N ASN A 164 7.60 -30.19 -6.19
CA ASN A 164 6.17 -30.37 -6.46
C ASN A 164 5.40 -29.04 -6.43
N TRP A 165 6.06 -27.88 -6.47
CA TRP A 165 5.40 -26.58 -6.49
C TRP A 165 4.23 -26.41 -7.49
N PRO A 166 4.16 -27.12 -8.66
CA PRO A 166 3.00 -26.99 -9.54
C PRO A 166 1.70 -27.47 -8.88
N THR A 167 1.77 -28.31 -7.84
CA THR A 167 0.57 -28.76 -7.11
C THR A 167 -0.11 -27.63 -6.35
N ASN A 168 0.63 -26.57 -6.00
CA ASN A 168 0.07 -25.37 -5.36
C ASN A 168 -0.98 -24.69 -6.24
N PHE A 169 -0.98 -24.94 -7.56
CA PHE A 169 -1.90 -24.35 -8.54
C PHE A 169 -3.06 -25.28 -8.93
N ARG A 170 -3.13 -26.50 -8.39
CA ARG A 170 -4.17 -27.50 -8.77
C ARG A 170 -5.57 -27.03 -8.42
N ASP A 171 -5.73 -26.47 -7.23
CA ASP A 171 -6.96 -25.81 -6.83
C ASP A 171 -6.75 -24.29 -6.94
N PHE A 172 -7.03 -23.76 -8.13
CA PHE A 172 -6.73 -22.36 -8.44
C PHE A 172 -7.70 -21.40 -7.74
N PHE A 173 -8.94 -21.83 -7.47
CA PHE A 173 -9.99 -21.06 -6.80
C PHE A 173 -10.51 -21.80 -5.55
N PRO A 174 -9.68 -22.03 -4.52
CA PRO A 174 -10.05 -22.87 -3.39
C PRO A 174 -11.24 -22.33 -2.59
N ASN A 175 -11.39 -21.00 -2.56
CA ASN A 175 -12.51 -20.31 -1.91
C ASN A 175 -13.50 -19.70 -2.93
N GLY A 176 -13.45 -20.14 -4.19
CA GLY A 176 -14.30 -19.64 -5.26
C GLY A 176 -14.14 -18.15 -5.58
N THR A 177 -15.13 -17.58 -6.24
CA THR A 177 -15.15 -16.16 -6.65
C THR A 177 -15.33 -15.19 -5.49
N SER A 178 -15.95 -15.63 -4.38
CA SER A 178 -16.07 -14.83 -3.16
C SER A 178 -14.70 -14.60 -2.52
N GLY A 179 -13.84 -15.62 -2.47
CA GLY A 179 -12.45 -15.50 -2.02
C GLY A 179 -11.64 -14.55 -2.90
N LEU A 180 -11.84 -14.61 -4.22
CA LEU A 180 -11.23 -13.66 -5.16
C LEU A 180 -11.65 -12.22 -4.86
N ILE A 181 -12.96 -11.95 -4.71
CA ILE A 181 -13.49 -10.60 -4.44
C ILE A 181 -12.97 -10.08 -3.09
N LEU A 182 -12.90 -10.93 -2.07
CA LEU A 182 -12.32 -10.57 -0.78
C LEU A 182 -10.83 -10.21 -0.91
N ALA A 183 -10.05 -11.02 -1.63
CA ALA A 183 -8.64 -10.75 -1.91
C ALA A 183 -8.46 -9.44 -2.68
N MET A 184 -9.32 -9.14 -3.65
CA MET A 184 -9.31 -7.85 -4.35
C MET A 184 -9.50 -6.69 -3.36
N GLY A 185 -10.51 -6.76 -2.48
CA GLY A 185 -10.80 -5.71 -1.51
C GLY A 185 -9.65 -5.45 -0.53
N ILE A 186 -9.08 -6.52 0.06
CA ILE A 186 -7.99 -6.35 1.04
C ILE A 186 -6.69 -5.89 0.40
N THR A 187 -6.40 -6.31 -0.84
CA THR A 187 -5.15 -5.96 -1.53
C THR A 187 -5.23 -4.66 -2.32
N PHE A 188 -6.41 -4.07 -2.50
CA PHE A 188 -6.57 -2.84 -3.29
C PHE A 188 -5.74 -1.67 -2.73
N ILE A 189 -5.55 -1.61 -1.41
CA ILE A 189 -4.69 -0.61 -0.75
C ILE A 189 -3.25 -0.65 -1.30
N ALA A 190 -2.76 -1.79 -1.77
CA ALA A 190 -1.43 -1.89 -2.37
C ALA A 190 -1.28 -1.13 -3.70
N PHE A 191 -2.41 -0.74 -4.33
CA PHE A 191 -2.46 0.03 -5.57
C PHE A 191 -2.64 1.54 -5.35
N GLU A 192 -2.86 1.99 -4.11
CA GLU A 192 -2.96 3.42 -3.78
C GLU A 192 -1.59 4.13 -3.86
N GLY A 193 -1.62 5.47 -3.94
CA GLY A 193 -0.44 6.33 -3.86
C GLY A 193 -0.09 7.07 -5.15
N TYR A 194 -0.78 6.81 -6.27
CA TYR A 194 -0.60 7.60 -7.50
C TYR A 194 -1.19 9.01 -7.37
N GLU A 195 -2.22 9.18 -6.53
CA GLU A 195 -2.88 10.44 -6.22
C GLU A 195 -1.98 11.44 -5.50
N ILE A 196 -0.95 10.97 -4.79
CA ILE A 196 0.02 11.83 -4.08
C ILE A 196 0.80 12.68 -5.08
N ILE A 197 1.17 12.11 -6.23
CA ILE A 197 1.90 12.82 -7.30
C ILE A 197 1.03 13.94 -7.86
N ALA A 198 -0.27 13.68 -8.08
CA ALA A 198 -1.19 14.67 -8.60
C ALA A 198 -1.51 15.79 -7.58
N GLN A 199 -1.50 15.48 -6.28
CA GLN A 199 -1.75 16.46 -5.21
C GLN A 199 -0.56 17.41 -4.98
N ALA A 200 0.67 16.97 -5.27
CA ALA A 200 1.89 17.76 -5.13
C ALA A 200 2.16 18.72 -6.32
N GLY A 201 1.15 19.02 -7.15
CA GLY A 201 1.31 19.74 -8.42
C GLY A 201 1.97 21.12 -8.32
N ASP A 202 1.82 21.84 -7.21
CA ASP A 202 2.43 23.17 -7.01
C ASP A 202 3.87 23.13 -6.44
N GLU A 203 4.36 21.98 -5.97
CA GLU A 203 5.74 21.82 -5.47
C GLU A 203 6.75 21.41 -6.56
N ILE A 204 6.27 21.14 -7.77
CA ILE A 204 7.11 20.74 -8.90
C ILE A 204 7.84 21.97 -9.46
N LYS A 205 9.14 22.04 -9.16
CA LYS A 205 10.06 23.16 -9.48
C LYS A 205 10.21 23.51 -10.98
N ASN A 206 9.54 22.81 -11.91
CA ASN A 206 9.58 23.09 -13.35
C ASN A 206 8.24 22.76 -14.04
N ARG A 207 7.35 23.76 -14.14
CA ARG A 207 6.03 23.68 -14.82
C ARG A 207 6.10 23.62 -16.37
N LYS A 208 7.28 23.77 -16.99
CA LYS A 208 7.42 24.08 -18.43
C LYS A 208 7.50 22.89 -19.39
N ARG A 209 6.68 21.84 -19.25
CA ARG A 209 6.70 20.75 -20.27
C ARG A 209 5.37 20.36 -20.90
N TYR A 210 4.24 20.91 -20.47
CA TYR A 210 2.93 20.61 -21.08
C TYR A 210 1.98 21.81 -21.04
N SER A 211 2.42 22.94 -21.63
CA SER A 211 1.53 24.07 -21.98
C SER A 211 1.40 24.17 -23.48
#